data_AF-A0A7S0UB81-F1
#
_entry.id   AF-A0A7S0UB81-F1
#
_cell.length_a   1.000
_cell.length_b   1.000
_cell.length_c   1.000
_cell.angle_alpha   90.00
_cell.angle_beta   90.00
_cell.angle_gamma   90.00
#
_symmetry.space_group_name_H-M   'P 1'
#
loop_
_entity.id
_entity.type
_entity.pdbx_description
1 polymer ?
#
loop_
_entity_poly.entity_id
_entity_poly.type
_entity_poly.pdbx_seq_one_letter_code
_entity_poly.pdbx_strand_id
1 'polypeptide(L)'
;HITEEGGGAQVDIIEMLPTPYGLVRYGVAPDHAETKNVQKEFDQVMDMPGCSFMGGVTVGQDVSVAELRRLYHGVVMAYGASGDASLGIPGEGLEGSMSARCMVNWYNGHPHYASMK
;
A
#
# COMPACT_ATOMS: atom_id res chain seq x y z
N HIS A 1 7.64 17.36 -7.79
CA HIS A 1 6.83 18.42 -8.45
C HIS A 1 5.79 19.11 -7.57
N ILE A 2 4.90 18.43 -6.83
CA ILE A 2 3.89 19.12 -5.96
C ILE A 2 4.54 19.71 -4.70
N THR A 3 5.59 19.08 -4.19
CA THR A 3 6.34 19.48 -2.98
C THR A 3 7.66 20.19 -3.27
N GLU A 4 8.14 20.17 -4.52
CA GLU A 4 9.53 20.55 -4.85
C GLU A 4 9.70 22.01 -5.31
N GLU A 5 8.64 22.72 -5.67
CA GLU A 5 8.74 24.11 -6.14
C GLU A 5 7.66 25.01 -5.53
N GLY A 6 7.92 25.56 -4.34
CA GLY A 6 7.28 26.80 -3.86
C GLY A 6 5.76 26.83 -3.67
N GLY A 7 5.03 25.76 -3.99
CA GLY A 7 3.62 25.60 -3.69
C GLY A 7 3.49 25.15 -2.25
N GLY A 8 3.00 25.99 -1.34
CA GLY A 8 2.80 25.67 0.09
C GLY A 8 1.74 24.59 0.37
N ALA A 9 1.61 23.59 -0.50
CA ALA A 9 0.75 22.44 -0.33
C ALA A 9 1.36 21.47 0.71
N GLN A 10 0.51 20.99 1.61
CA GLN A 10 0.85 19.91 2.54
C GLN A 10 0.25 18.60 2.03
N VAL A 11 1.01 17.52 2.16
CA VAL A 11 0.66 16.18 1.69
C VAL A 11 0.71 15.21 2.86
N ASP A 12 -0.44 14.61 3.17
CA ASP A 12 -0.54 13.53 4.14
C ASP A 12 -0.77 12.21 3.40
N ILE A 13 0.13 11.25 3.61
CA ILE A 13 0.04 9.88 3.09
C ILE A 13 -0.63 9.03 4.17
N ILE A 14 -1.84 8.55 3.88
CA ILE A 14 -2.62 7.70 4.77
C ILE A 14 -2.54 6.26 4.27
N GLU A 15 -2.08 5.34 5.12
CA GLU A 15 -1.83 3.94 4.78
C GLU A 15 -2.44 3.00 5.82
N MET A 16 -3.08 1.92 5.37
CA MET A 16 -3.69 0.91 6.21
C MET A 16 -2.65 0.17 7.04
N LEU A 17 -1.49 -0.14 6.47
CA LEU A 17 -0.42 -0.84 7.17
C LEU A 17 0.49 0.13 7.96
N PRO A 18 1.18 -0.36 9.00
CA PRO A 18 2.16 0.46 9.73
C PRO A 18 3.39 0.84 8.89
N THR A 19 3.62 0.16 7.77
CA THR A 19 4.80 0.38 6.91
C THR A 19 4.40 0.81 5.51
N PRO A 20 5.14 1.77 4.90
CA PRO A 20 4.84 2.30 3.58
C PRO A 20 5.26 1.36 2.43
N TYR A 21 5.21 1.89 1.20
CA TYR A 21 5.68 1.34 -0.08
C TYR A 21 4.83 0.25 -0.75
N GLY A 22 3.79 -0.25 -0.08
CA GLY A 22 2.84 -1.21 -0.67
C GLY A 22 3.53 -2.40 -1.35
N LEU A 23 3.26 -2.61 -2.64
CA LEU A 23 3.81 -3.75 -3.39
C LEU A 23 5.33 -3.71 -3.60
N VAL A 24 5.99 -2.56 -3.48
CA VAL A 24 7.46 -2.55 -3.49
C VAL A 24 8.01 -3.33 -2.29
N ARG A 25 7.31 -3.28 -1.15
CA ARG A 25 7.63 -4.06 0.05
C ARG A 25 7.06 -5.47 -0.01
N TYR A 26 5.78 -5.60 -0.37
CA TYR A 26 5.01 -6.85 -0.21
C TYR A 26 4.80 -7.66 -1.48
N GLY A 27 5.04 -7.08 -2.66
CA GLY A 27 4.82 -7.71 -3.96
C GLY A 27 6.11 -8.08 -4.70
N VAL A 28 7.11 -7.20 -4.68
CA VAL A 28 8.41 -7.45 -5.33
C VAL A 28 9.10 -8.63 -4.64
N ALA A 29 9.41 -9.64 -5.44
CA ALA A 29 10.03 -10.87 -4.97
C ALA A 29 11.37 -10.59 -4.25
N PRO A 30 11.74 -11.41 -3.25
CA PRO A 30 12.90 -11.15 -2.40
C PRO A 30 14.24 -11.21 -3.15
N ASP A 31 14.30 -11.93 -4.27
CA ASP A 31 15.45 -12.05 -5.17
C ASP A 31 15.60 -10.86 -6.15
N HIS A 32 14.63 -9.95 -6.20
CA HIS A 32 14.63 -8.75 -7.04
C HIS A 32 14.91 -7.48 -6.22
N ALA A 33 16.04 -7.48 -5.50
CA ALA A 33 16.40 -6.42 -4.55
C ALA A 33 16.65 -5.07 -5.25
N GLU A 34 17.14 -5.08 -6.49
CA GLU A 34 17.37 -3.88 -7.29
C GLU A 34 16.09 -3.10 -7.57
N THR A 35 14.96 -3.80 -7.77
CA THR A 35 13.65 -3.18 -7.98
C THR A 35 13.14 -2.50 -6.69
N LYS A 36 13.60 -2.93 -5.51
CA LYS A 36 13.26 -2.30 -4.22
C LYS A 36 14.03 -0.99 -3.96
N ASN A 37 15.03 -0.64 -4.78
CA ASN A 37 15.81 0.59 -4.59
C ASN A 37 14.99 1.88 -4.70
N VAL A 38 13.84 1.84 -5.37
CA VAL A 38 12.91 2.98 -5.45
C VAL A 38 12.42 3.46 -4.07
N GLN A 39 12.51 2.61 -3.03
CA GLN A 39 12.23 3.00 -1.65
C GLN A 39 13.05 4.23 -1.22
N LYS A 40 14.30 4.36 -1.70
CA LYS A 40 15.15 5.51 -1.38
C LYS A 40 14.58 6.83 -1.92
N GLU A 41 13.98 6.80 -3.10
CA GLU A 41 13.34 7.98 -3.68
C GLU A 41 12.06 8.33 -2.92
N PHE A 42 11.30 7.33 -2.48
CA PHE A 42 10.13 7.56 -1.63
C PHE A 42 10.51 8.11 -0.26
N ASP A 43 11.60 7.64 0.35
CA ASP A 43 12.12 8.18 1.60
C ASP A 43 12.48 9.65 1.46
N GLN A 44 13.19 10.01 0.38
CA GLN A 44 13.52 11.41 0.09
C GLN A 44 12.28 12.30 -0.01
N VAL A 45 11.20 11.82 -0.62
CA VAL A 45 9.94 12.55 -0.72
C VAL A 45 9.23 12.64 0.62
N MET A 46 9.17 11.56 1.40
CA MET A 46 8.53 11.54 2.72
C MET A 46 9.27 12.40 3.75
N ASP A 47 10.58 12.58 3.60
CA ASP A 47 11.41 13.43 4.44
C ASP A 47 11.31 14.93 4.07
N MET A 48 10.66 15.28 2.95
CA MET A 48 10.49 16.68 2.57
C MET A 48 9.60 17.44 3.56
N PRO A 49 9.92 18.70 3.90
CA PRO A 49 9.02 19.58 4.63
C PRO A 49 7.67 19.69 3.90
N GLY A 50 6.57 19.42 4.62
CA GLY A 50 5.23 19.42 4.05
C GLY A 50 4.73 18.07 3.58
N CYS A 51 5.50 16.99 3.74
CA CYS A 51 5.02 15.62 3.65
C CYS A 51 4.87 15.01 5.06
N SER A 52 3.84 14.20 5.28
CA SER A 52 3.66 13.42 6.51
C SER A 52 3.08 12.05 6.20
N PHE A 53 3.47 11.05 6.98
CA PHE A 53 3.01 9.67 6.83
C PHE A 53 2.21 9.23 8.05
N MET A 54 1.03 8.66 7.80
CA MET A 54 0.09 8.14 8.80
C MET A 54 -0.25 6.69 8.46
N GLY A 55 0.56 5.77 8.97
CA GLY A 55 0.32 4.33 8.86
C GLY A 55 -0.64 3.80 9.92
N GLY A 56 -1.23 2.63 9.65
CA GLY A 56 -2.19 1.99 10.57
C GLY A 56 -3.59 2.60 10.51
N VAL A 57 -3.93 3.34 9.45
CA VAL A 57 -5.22 4.02 9.27
C VAL A 57 -5.91 3.51 8.01
N THR A 58 -7.04 2.84 8.19
CA THR A 58 -7.81 2.23 7.10
C THR A 58 -8.90 3.18 6.62
N VAL A 59 -8.71 3.78 5.45
CA VAL A 59 -9.74 4.62 4.82
C VAL A 59 -10.95 3.76 4.45
N GLY A 60 -12.14 4.18 4.88
CA GLY A 60 -13.40 3.44 4.78
C GLY A 60 -13.78 2.68 6.06
N GLN A 61 -12.87 2.55 7.03
CA GLN A 61 -13.16 1.97 8.35
C GLN A 61 -12.86 2.97 9.48
N ASP A 62 -11.63 3.47 9.55
CA ASP A 62 -11.18 4.41 10.60
C ASP A 62 -11.50 5.86 10.24
N VAL A 63 -11.46 6.20 8.95
CA VAL A 63 -11.84 7.51 8.41
C VAL A 63 -12.56 7.35 7.08
N SER A 64 -13.67 8.06 6.88
CA SER A 64 -14.42 8.01 5.62
C SER A 64 -13.82 8.94 4.55
N VAL A 65 -14.02 8.59 3.28
CA VAL A 65 -13.67 9.49 2.15
C VAL A 65 -14.40 10.83 2.25
N ALA A 66 -15.62 10.85 2.79
CA ALA A 66 -16.38 12.07 2.98
C ALA A 66 -15.73 13.02 4.01
N GLU A 67 -15.16 12.48 5.08
CA GLU A 67 -14.39 13.26 6.06
C GLU A 67 -13.10 13.79 5.43
N LEU A 68 -12.34 12.95 4.73
CA LEU A 68 -11.12 13.39 4.04
C LEU A 68 -11.40 14.53 3.06
N ARG A 69 -12.49 14.45 2.29
CA ARG A 69 -12.89 15.52 1.37
C ARG A 69 -13.32 16.82 2.05
N ARG A 70 -13.64 16.80 3.34
CA ARG A 70 -13.91 18.02 4.13
C ARG A 70 -12.65 18.62 4.73
N LEU A 71 -11.66 17.78 5.03
CA LEU A 71 -10.40 18.17 5.68
C LEU A 71 -9.34 18.63 4.68
N TYR A 72 -9.32 18.04 3.48
CA TYR A 72 -8.31 18.29 2.47
C TYR A 72 -8.88 19.00 1.25
N HIS A 73 -8.05 19.85 0.63
CA HIS A 73 -8.37 20.50 -0.64
C HIS A 73 -8.49 19.51 -1.81
N GLY A 74 -7.78 18.38 -1.73
CA GLY A 74 -7.80 17.31 -2.71
C GLY A 74 -7.50 15.97 -2.06
N VAL A 75 -8.09 14.90 -2.60
CA VAL A 75 -7.87 13.53 -2.15
C VAL A 75 -7.49 12.69 -3.36
N VAL A 76 -6.33 12.03 -3.29
CA VAL A 76 -5.83 11.12 -4.34
C VAL A 76 -5.96 9.69 -3.83
N MET A 77 -6.72 8.88 -4.56
CA MET A 77 -6.89 7.47 -4.22
C MET A 77 -5.76 6.64 -4.87
N ALA A 78 -4.83 6.15 -4.06
CA ALA A 78 -3.67 5.39 -4.50
C ALA A 78 -3.55 4.01 -3.79
N TYR A 79 -4.68 3.40 -3.43
CA TYR A 79 -4.74 2.18 -2.60
C TYR A 79 -4.50 0.87 -3.36
N GLY A 80 -4.18 0.94 -4.66
CA GLY A 80 -3.93 -0.24 -5.49
C GLY A 80 -5.13 -1.17 -5.65
N ALA A 81 -4.87 -2.47 -5.83
CA ALA A 81 -5.88 -3.51 -5.95
C ALA A 81 -5.57 -4.65 -4.96
N SER A 82 -6.42 -4.80 -3.95
CA SER A 82 -6.26 -5.79 -2.88
C SER A 82 -7.00 -7.11 -3.12
N GLY A 83 -7.83 -7.19 -4.16
CA GLY A 83 -8.59 -8.38 -4.52
C GLY A 83 -7.83 -9.32 -5.44
N ASP A 84 -8.19 -10.60 -5.41
CA ASP A 84 -7.72 -11.61 -6.35
C ASP A 84 -8.75 -11.84 -7.46
N ALA A 85 -8.28 -12.15 -8.67
CA ALA A 85 -9.15 -12.65 -9.73
C ALA A 85 -9.51 -14.11 -9.45
N SER A 86 -10.80 -14.42 -9.41
CA SER A 86 -11.29 -15.79 -9.29
C SER A 86 -11.34 -16.47 -10.65
N LEU A 87 -10.97 -17.75 -10.69
CA LEU A 87 -11.05 -18.62 -11.87
C LEU A 87 -12.49 -19.10 -12.14
N GLY A 88 -13.35 -19.17 -11.11
CA GLY A 88 -14.74 -19.59 -11.23
C GLY A 88 -14.91 -21.07 -11.56
N ILE A 89 -13.94 -21.92 -11.19
CA ILE A 89 -13.94 -23.36 -11.53
C ILE A 89 -14.23 -24.22 -10.29
N PRO A 90 -14.86 -25.41 -10.46
CA PRO A 90 -15.00 -26.36 -9.37
C PRO A 90 -13.64 -26.74 -8.78
N GLY A 91 -13.52 -26.70 -7.46
CA GLY A 91 -12.29 -27.03 -6.74
C GLY A 91 -11.36 -25.86 -6.42
N GLU A 92 -11.66 -24.64 -6.89
CA GLU A 92 -10.87 -23.43 -6.59
C GLU A 92 -10.81 -23.08 -5.09
N GLY A 93 -11.82 -23.50 -4.32
CA GLY A 93 -11.84 -23.29 -2.86
C GLY A 93 -11.23 -24.43 -2.04
N LEU A 94 -10.59 -25.42 -2.66
CA LEU A 94 -9.96 -26.53 -1.95
C LEU A 94 -8.69 -26.07 -1.21
N GLU A 95 -8.38 -26.74 -0.10
CA GLU A 95 -7.11 -26.53 0.61
C GLU A 95 -5.92 -26.75 -0.35
N GLY A 96 -4.96 -25.84 -0.31
CA GLY A 96 -3.82 -25.81 -1.25
C GLY A 96 -4.09 -25.06 -2.57
N SER A 97 -5.35 -24.70 -2.87
CA SER A 97 -5.66 -23.77 -3.96
C SER A 97 -5.62 -22.33 -3.43
N MET A 98 -4.67 -21.53 -3.93
CA MET A 98 -4.51 -20.13 -3.51
C MET A 98 -4.06 -19.25 -4.67
N SER A 99 -4.36 -17.96 -4.56
CA SER A 99 -3.89 -16.97 -5.53
C SER A 99 -2.37 -16.79 -5.44
N ALA A 100 -1.76 -16.42 -6.57
CA ALA A 100 -0.35 -16.06 -6.59
C ALA A 100 -0.04 -14.92 -5.60
N ARG A 101 -0.93 -13.93 -5.51
CA ARG A 101 -0.78 -12.80 -4.58
C ARG A 101 -0.78 -13.24 -3.12
N CYS A 102 -1.63 -14.19 -2.73
CA CYS A 102 -1.58 -14.79 -1.39
C CYS A 102 -0.18 -15.35 -1.11
N MET A 103 0.32 -16.20 -1.99
CA MET A 103 1.64 -16.82 -1.84
C MET A 103 2.76 -15.78 -1.77
N VAL A 104 2.72 -14.76 -2.65
CA VAL A 104 3.68 -13.65 -2.68
C VAL A 104 3.67 -12.86 -1.37
N ASN A 105 2.48 -12.47 -0.92
CA ASN A 105 2.31 -11.71 0.31
C ASN A 105 2.79 -12.50 1.54
N TRP A 106 2.57 -13.82 1.57
CA TRP A 106 3.06 -14.67 2.66
C TRP A 106 4.58 -14.67 2.74
N TYR A 107 5.28 -15.00 1.65
CA TYR A 107 6.76 -15.06 1.70
C TYR A 107 7.39 -13.67 1.86
N ASN A 108 6.71 -12.59 1.45
CA ASN A 108 7.17 -11.21 1.66
C ASN A 108 6.76 -10.64 3.03
N GLY A 109 6.11 -11.42 3.90
CA GLY A 109 5.81 -11.02 5.28
C GLY A 109 4.70 -9.97 5.41
N HIS A 110 3.72 -9.97 4.51
CA HIS A 110 2.54 -9.12 4.63
C HIS A 110 1.72 -9.49 5.89
N PRO A 111 1.41 -8.56 6.81
CA PRO A 111 0.80 -8.88 8.10
C PRO A 111 -0.50 -9.70 8.02
N HIS A 112 -1.38 -9.37 7.06
CA HIS A 112 -2.64 -10.10 6.85
C HIS A 112 -2.48 -11.54 6.33
N TYR A 113 -1.27 -11.95 5.92
CA TYR A 113 -1.00 -13.25 5.31
C TYR A 113 0.00 -14.09 6.13
N ALA A 114 0.49 -13.56 7.26
CA ALA A 114 1.53 -14.21 8.08
C ALA A 114 1.12 -15.57 8.68
N SER A 115 -0.19 -15.82 8.85
CA SER A 115 -0.72 -17.06 9.39
C SER A 115 -1.08 -18.11 8.34
N MET A 116 -0.85 -17.84 7.04
CA MET A 116 -0.99 -18.88 6.02
C MET A 116 -0.01 -20.02 6.30
N LYS A 117 -0.55 -21.24 6.32
CA LYS A 117 0.17 -22.50 6.44
C LYS A 117 0.19 -23.20 5.10
#